data_AF-A0A2E5EXB7-F1
#
_entry.id   AF-A0A2E5EXB7-F1
#
_cell.length_a   1.000
_cell.length_b   1.000
_cell.length_c   1.000
_cell.angle_alpha   90.00
_cell.angle_beta   90.00
_cell.angle_gamma   90.00
#
_symmetry.space_group_name_H-M   'P 1'
#
loop_
_entity.id
_entity.type
_entity.pdbx_description
1 polymer ?
#
loop_
_entity_poly.entity_id
_entity_poly.type
_entity_poly.pdbx_seq_one_letter_code
_entity_poly.pdbx_strand_id
1 'polypeptide(L)'
;MPSKRLRSKLPDIFEHFLNYRQLLRQSPQNFIAITSLSCLFSGLCILQLWLLFRGIAPTLPLGTGLGLIPLGILAGLMPLTISGIGARDITFVGLFTAISSLEAATLFGALSTLRILAMGLPGLSVVKHYLKDWRNLSNPPHL
;
A
#
# COMPACT_ATOMS: atom_id res chain seq x y z
N MET A 1 -8.40 -19.60 18.27
CA MET A 1 -9.32 -20.52 17.54
C MET A 1 -10.37 -19.68 16.81
N PRO A 2 -10.39 -19.62 15.47
CA PRO A 2 -11.37 -18.80 14.73
C PRO A 2 -12.80 -19.35 14.92
N SER A 3 -13.76 -18.46 15.13
CA SER A 3 -15.12 -18.79 15.57
C SER A 3 -15.93 -19.56 14.51
N LYS A 4 -16.80 -20.48 14.94
CA LYS A 4 -17.63 -21.35 14.07
C LYS A 4 -18.44 -20.60 12.99
N ARG A 5 -18.77 -19.32 13.20
CA ARG A 5 -19.45 -18.44 12.22
C ARG A 5 -18.60 -18.06 11.01
N LEU A 6 -17.27 -17.97 11.17
CA LEU A 6 -16.37 -17.66 10.05
C LEU A 6 -16.28 -18.85 9.10
N ARG A 7 -16.32 -20.07 9.64
CA ARG A 7 -16.20 -21.32 8.89
C ARG A 7 -17.41 -21.61 7.99
N SER A 8 -18.60 -21.14 8.37
CA SER A 8 -19.82 -21.31 7.57
C SER A 8 -19.94 -20.33 6.41
N LYS A 9 -19.22 -19.20 6.43
CA LYS A 9 -19.22 -18.20 5.33
C LYS A 9 -18.09 -18.42 4.32
N LEU A 10 -17.12 -19.27 4.63
CA LEU A 10 -16.03 -19.62 3.72
C LEU A 10 -16.51 -20.21 2.38
N PRO A 11 -17.51 -21.12 2.34
CA PRO A 11 -18.00 -21.67 1.08
C PRO A 11 -18.63 -20.60 0.19
N ASP A 12 -19.47 -19.73 0.77
CA ASP A 12 -20.15 -18.65 0.03
C ASP A 12 -19.14 -17.64 -0.56
N ILE A 13 -18.11 -17.26 0.22
CA ILE A 13 -17.05 -16.36 -0.27
C ILE A 13 -16.29 -17.02 -1.44
N PHE A 14 -16.01 -18.31 -1.34
CA PHE A 14 -15.30 -19.06 -2.37
C PHE A 14 -16.13 -19.18 -3.66
N GLU A 15 -17.42 -19.49 -3.54
CA GLU A 15 -18.37 -19.53 -4.65
C GLU A 15 -18.53 -18.16 -5.32
N HIS A 16 -18.62 -17.07 -4.56
CA HIS A 16 -18.62 -15.72 -5.12
C HIS A 16 -17.31 -15.37 -5.82
N PHE A 17 -16.17 -15.80 -5.28
CA PHE A 17 -14.86 -15.62 -5.90
C PHE A 17 -14.75 -16.36 -7.24
N LEU A 18 -15.30 -17.58 -7.31
CA LEU A 18 -15.36 -18.37 -8.55
C LEU A 18 -16.32 -17.76 -9.57
N ASN A 19 -17.46 -17.21 -9.16
CA ASN A 19 -18.37 -16.46 -10.04
C ASN A 19 -17.74 -15.16 -10.58
N TYR A 20 -16.88 -14.49 -9.81
CA TYR A 20 -16.12 -13.32 -10.29
C TYR A 20 -15.14 -13.66 -11.42
N ARG A 21 -14.71 -14.93 -11.52
CA ARG A 21 -13.87 -15.40 -12.64
C ARG A 21 -14.61 -15.35 -13.98
N GLN A 22 -15.94 -15.47 -13.99
CA GLN A 22 -16.74 -15.29 -15.20
C GLN A 22 -16.81 -13.82 -15.62
N LEU A 23 -16.93 -12.88 -14.67
CA LEU A 23 -16.89 -11.43 -14.93
C LEU A 23 -15.53 -10.99 -15.49
N LEU A 24 -14.43 -11.55 -14.97
CA LEU A 24 -13.08 -11.36 -15.51
C LEU A 24 -12.96 -11.81 -16.97
N ARG A 25 -13.70 -12.85 -17.37
CA ARG A 25 -13.70 -13.42 -18.71
C ARG A 25 -14.55 -12.61 -19.71
N GLN A 26 -15.54 -11.86 -19.22
CA GLN A 26 -16.42 -11.02 -20.04
C GLN A 26 -15.79 -9.66 -20.41
N SER A 27 -14.86 -9.14 -19.61
CA SER A 27 -14.20 -7.85 -19.85
C SER A 27 -12.66 -7.93 -19.77
N PRO A 28 -12.01 -8.69 -20.67
CA PRO A 28 -10.56 -8.87 -20.65
C PRO A 28 -9.79 -7.54 -20.84
N GLN A 29 -10.37 -6.59 -21.58
CA GLN A 29 -9.79 -5.26 -21.78
C GLN A 29 -9.69 -4.47 -20.46
N ASN A 30 -10.76 -4.48 -19.66
CA ASN A 30 -10.77 -3.81 -18.36
C ASN A 30 -9.79 -4.46 -17.39
N PHE A 31 -9.69 -5.79 -17.41
CA PHE A 31 -8.72 -6.50 -16.59
C PHE A 31 -7.28 -6.11 -16.94
N ILE A 32 -6.93 -6.12 -18.24
CA ILE A 32 -5.59 -5.69 -18.70
C ILE A 32 -5.32 -4.24 -18.30
N ALA A 33 -6.30 -3.34 -18.49
CA ALA A 33 -6.15 -1.94 -18.13
C ALA A 33 -5.90 -1.75 -16.62
N ILE A 34 -6.70 -2.41 -15.77
CA ILE A 34 -6.56 -2.34 -14.30
C ILE A 34 -5.21 -2.93 -13.86
N THR A 35 -4.84 -4.11 -14.35
CA THR A 35 -3.56 -4.75 -14.01
C THR A 35 -2.38 -3.90 -14.48
N SER A 36 -2.44 -3.35 -15.70
CA SER A 36 -1.37 -2.50 -16.23
C SER A 36 -1.24 -1.21 -15.43
N LEU A 37 -2.36 -0.56 -15.09
CA LEU A 37 -2.37 0.64 -14.27
C LEU A 37 -1.86 0.36 -12.85
N SER A 38 -2.22 -0.80 -12.28
CA SER A 38 -1.74 -1.23 -10.96
C SER A 38 -0.23 -1.50 -10.96
N CYS A 39 0.27 -2.19 -11.98
CA CYS A 39 1.71 -2.42 -12.17
C CYS A 39 2.46 -1.10 -12.40
N LEU A 40 1.93 -0.20 -13.21
CA LEU A 40 2.51 1.11 -13.46
C LEU A 40 2.58 1.93 -12.16
N PHE A 41 1.48 1.99 -11.42
CA PHE A 41 1.41 2.68 -10.13
C PHE A 41 2.42 2.08 -9.14
N SER A 42 2.49 0.76 -9.03
CA SER A 42 3.47 0.07 -8.18
C SER A 42 4.91 0.37 -8.58
N GLY A 43 5.21 0.34 -9.89
CA GLY A 43 6.52 0.69 -10.43
C GLY A 43 6.91 2.15 -10.14
N LEU A 44 5.98 3.08 -10.30
CA LEU A 44 6.17 4.49 -9.95
C LEU A 44 6.40 4.68 -8.45
N CYS A 45 5.70 3.93 -7.60
CA CYS A 45 5.92 3.96 -6.15
C CYS A 45 7.34 3.52 -5.78
N ILE A 46 7.83 2.44 -6.38
CA ILE A 46 9.20 1.93 -6.19
C ILE A 46 10.21 2.95 -6.71
N LEU A 47 10.01 3.50 -7.92
CA LEU A 47 10.87 4.52 -8.49
C LEU A 47 10.96 5.76 -7.61
N GLN A 48 9.84 6.22 -7.06
CA GLN A 48 9.81 7.37 -6.16
C GLN A 48 10.56 7.09 -4.85
N LEU A 49 10.47 5.88 -4.28
CA LEU A 49 11.28 5.51 -3.11
C LEU A 49 12.76 5.43 -3.46
N TRP A 50 13.11 4.94 -4.65
CA TRP A 50 14.49 4.91 -5.11
C TRP A 50 15.07 6.33 -5.31
N LEU A 51 14.31 7.24 -5.91
CA LEU A 51 14.70 8.65 -6.04
C LEU A 51 14.90 9.30 -4.67
N LEU A 52 14.03 8.99 -3.72
CA LEU A 52 14.11 9.49 -2.35
C LEU A 52 15.39 9.00 -1.65
N PHE A 53 15.76 7.72 -1.81
CA PHE A 53 17.04 7.23 -1.30
C PHE A 53 18.23 7.87 -2.02
N ARG A 54 18.18 8.03 -3.35
CA ARG A 54 19.25 8.68 -4.12
C ARG A 54 19.49 10.13 -3.71
N GLY A 55 18.46 10.84 -3.27
CA GLY A 55 18.60 12.18 -2.70
C GLY A 55 19.39 12.22 -1.39
N ILE A 56 19.47 11.10 -0.67
CA ILE A 56 20.20 10.94 0.59
C ILE A 56 21.60 10.36 0.34
N ALA A 57 21.68 9.32 -0.50
CA ALA A 57 22.89 8.59 -0.84
C ALA A 57 22.95 8.38 -2.37
N PRO A 58 23.81 9.12 -3.10
CA PRO A 58 23.79 9.16 -4.57
C PRO A 58 24.14 7.83 -5.25
N THR A 59 24.78 6.93 -4.52
CA THR A 59 25.46 5.74 -5.06
C THR A 59 24.55 4.55 -5.32
N LEU A 60 23.25 4.62 -5.04
CA LEU A 60 22.35 3.48 -5.21
C LEU A 60 22.02 3.21 -6.69
N PRO A 61 22.50 2.10 -7.28
CA PRO A 61 22.13 1.72 -8.64
C PRO A 61 20.64 1.39 -8.72
N LEU A 62 20.01 1.68 -9.86
CA LEU A 62 18.57 1.42 -10.04
C LEU A 62 18.22 -0.05 -9.84
N GLY A 63 19.02 -0.98 -10.37
CA GLY A 63 18.79 -2.42 -10.23
C GLY A 63 18.77 -2.87 -8.76
N THR A 64 19.68 -2.35 -7.94
CA THR A 64 19.72 -2.64 -6.49
C THR A 64 18.47 -2.08 -5.80
N GLY A 65 18.05 -0.86 -6.13
CA GLY A 65 16.83 -0.26 -5.60
C GLY A 65 15.57 -1.06 -5.95
N LEU A 66 15.46 -1.50 -7.21
CA LEU A 66 14.35 -2.32 -7.70
C LEU A 66 14.29 -3.70 -7.03
N GLY A 67 15.40 -4.22 -6.50
CA GLY A 67 15.40 -5.45 -5.70
C GLY A 67 15.07 -5.21 -4.22
N LEU A 68 15.75 -4.26 -3.57
CA LEU A 68 15.67 -4.07 -2.13
C LEU A 68 14.38 -3.37 -1.67
N ILE A 69 13.86 -2.42 -2.44
CA ILE A 69 12.66 -1.67 -2.05
C ILE A 69 11.43 -2.58 -1.98
N PRO A 70 11.14 -3.44 -2.98
CA PRO A 70 10.04 -4.40 -2.89
C PRO A 70 10.18 -5.36 -1.70
N LEU A 71 11.39 -5.81 -1.38
CA LEU A 71 11.63 -6.69 -0.22
C LEU A 71 11.25 -5.99 1.09
N GLY A 72 11.63 -4.73 1.27
CA GLY A 72 11.22 -3.97 2.44
C GLY A 72 9.71 -3.68 2.49
N ILE A 73 9.07 -3.45 1.33
CA ILE A 73 7.60 -3.32 1.26
C ILE A 73 6.93 -4.64 1.66
N LEU A 74 7.39 -5.79 1.15
CA LEU A 74 6.86 -7.11 1.50
C LEU A 74 7.00 -7.40 3.01
N ALA A 75 8.14 -7.05 3.61
CA ALA A 75 8.32 -7.16 5.05
C ALA A 75 7.36 -6.24 5.83
N GLY A 76 7.10 -5.04 5.31
CA GLY A 76 6.11 -4.10 5.85
C GLY A 76 4.65 -4.55 5.71
N LEU A 77 4.34 -5.41 4.75
CA LEU A 77 3.00 -5.99 4.59
C LEU A 77 2.71 -7.11 5.60
N MET A 78 3.72 -7.56 6.34
CA MET A 78 3.47 -8.49 7.45
C MET A 78 2.61 -7.78 8.51
N PRO A 79 1.56 -8.42 9.04
CA PRO A 79 0.59 -7.81 9.95
C PRO A 79 1.15 -7.70 11.38
N LEU A 80 2.39 -7.24 11.50
CA LEU A 80 3.09 -7.04 12.76
C LEU A 80 2.88 -5.61 13.30
N THR A 81 2.56 -4.63 12.43
CA THR A 81 2.34 -3.23 12.82
C THR A 81 1.19 -2.56 12.05
N ILE A 82 0.67 -1.45 12.59
CA ILE A 82 -0.38 -0.64 11.95
C ILE A 82 0.18 -0.08 10.64
N SER A 83 -0.41 -0.48 9.50
CA SER A 83 0.00 -0.05 8.15
C SER A 83 1.45 -0.41 7.76
N GLY A 84 2.10 -1.33 8.48
CA GLY A 84 3.51 -1.67 8.23
C GLY A 84 4.52 -0.61 8.68
N ILE A 85 4.06 0.45 9.37
CA ILE A 85 4.92 1.53 9.89
C ILE A 85 5.82 0.94 10.98
N GLY A 86 7.13 1.23 10.93
CA GLY A 86 8.13 0.61 11.80
C GLY A 86 8.71 -0.71 11.27
N ALA A 87 7.88 -1.70 10.93
CA ALA A 87 8.37 -2.99 10.39
C ALA A 87 9.09 -2.81 9.04
N ARG A 88 8.49 -2.02 8.14
CA ARG A 88 9.12 -1.62 6.89
C ARG A 88 10.38 -0.80 7.13
N ASP A 89 10.31 0.16 8.05
CA ASP A 89 11.38 1.13 8.24
C ASP A 89 12.63 0.47 8.86
N ILE A 90 12.45 -0.46 9.81
CA ILE A 90 13.53 -1.30 10.34
C ILE A 90 14.10 -2.21 9.25
N THR A 91 13.24 -2.77 8.40
CA THR A 91 13.72 -3.59 7.27
C THR A 91 14.54 -2.77 6.28
N PHE A 92 14.11 -1.54 5.97
CA PHE A 92 14.90 -0.62 5.16
C PHE A 92 16.21 -0.27 5.83
N VAL A 93 16.23 -0.01 7.14
CA VAL A 93 17.49 0.19 7.88
C VAL A 93 18.40 -1.02 7.72
N GLY A 94 17.91 -2.24 7.97
CA GLY A 94 18.70 -3.47 7.84
C GLY A 94 19.24 -3.70 6.43
N LEU A 95 18.40 -3.56 5.41
CA LEU A 95 18.78 -3.78 4.00
C LEU A 95 19.73 -2.71 3.46
N PHE A 96 19.49 -1.44 3.80
CA PHE A 96 20.23 -0.32 3.23
C PHE A 96 21.49 0.05 4.03
N THR A 97 21.63 -0.37 5.29
CA THR A 97 22.90 -0.20 6.04
C THR A 97 24.03 -1.07 5.45
N ALA A 98 23.71 -2.16 4.75
CA ALA A 98 24.72 -2.97 4.08
C ALA A 98 25.37 -2.29 2.86
N ILE A 99 24.71 -1.26 2.31
CA ILE A 99 25.09 -0.60 1.06
C ILE A 99 25.30 0.91 1.22
N SER A 100 25.03 1.46 2.39
CA SER A 100 25.16 2.88 2.74
C SER A 100 25.37 3.04 4.26
N SER A 101 25.39 4.27 4.77
CA SER A 101 25.50 4.51 6.22
C SER A 101 24.18 4.23 6.95
N LEU A 102 24.30 3.91 8.25
CA LEU A 102 23.15 3.75 9.15
C LEU A 102 22.27 5.01 9.18
N GLU A 103 22.89 6.18 9.14
CA GLU A 103 22.22 7.49 9.09
C GLU A 103 21.38 7.65 7.82
N ALA A 104 21.92 7.30 6.66
CA ALA A 104 21.20 7.38 5.40
C ALA A 104 20.02 6.39 5.37
N ALA A 105 20.23 5.17 5.86
CA ALA A 105 19.20 4.13 5.89
C ALA A 105 18.06 4.45 6.87
N THR A 106 18.37 5.04 8.02
CA THR A 106 17.36 5.50 9.00
C THR A 106 16.56 6.69 8.49
N LEU A 107 17.23 7.68 7.89
CA LEU A 107 16.56 8.81 7.26
C LEU A 107 15.62 8.36 6.13
N PHE A 108 16.04 7.37 5.34
CA PHE A 108 15.20 6.77 4.29
C PHE A 108 13.93 6.12 4.85
N GLY A 109 14.03 5.34 5.93
CA GLY A 109 12.87 4.77 6.62
C GLY A 109 11.91 5.86 7.09
N ALA A 110 12.42 6.89 7.78
CA ALA A 110 11.63 8.01 8.26
C ALA A 110 10.91 8.77 7.12
N LEU A 111 11.62 9.09 6.05
CA LEU A 111 11.05 9.76 4.87
C LEU A 111 10.00 8.90 4.15
N SER A 112 10.18 7.58 4.14
CA SER A 112 9.20 6.64 3.59
C SER A 112 7.88 6.66 4.37
N THR A 113 7.93 6.86 5.69
CA THR A 113 6.75 7.04 6.54
C THR A 113 6.15 8.43 6.39
N LEU A 114 6.97 9.48 6.33
CA LEU A 114 6.50 10.85 6.06
C LEU A 114 5.74 10.93 4.73
N ARG A 115 6.21 10.20 3.71
CA ARG A 115 5.51 10.08 2.43
C ARG A 115 4.08 9.54 2.59
N ILE A 116 3.88 8.49 3.39
CA ILE A 116 2.52 7.94 3.64
C ILE A 116 1.65 9.01 4.28
N LEU A 117 2.16 9.72 5.29
CA LEU A 117 1.43 10.79 5.96
C LEU A 117 1.07 11.91 4.96
N ALA A 118 2.02 12.35 4.15
CA ALA A 118 1.81 13.37 3.13
C ALA A 118 0.72 12.95 2.11
N MET A 119 0.67 11.68 1.73
CA MET A 119 -0.39 11.15 0.85
C MET A 119 -1.76 11.06 1.54
N GLY A 120 -1.79 10.83 2.87
CA GLY A 120 -3.03 10.70 3.64
C GLY A 120 -3.68 12.03 4.03
N LEU A 121 -2.88 13.08 4.26
CA LEU A 121 -3.36 14.39 4.72
C LEU A 121 -4.44 15.03 3.83
N PRO A 122 -4.33 15.04 2.49
CA PRO A 122 -5.37 15.58 1.62
C PRO A 122 -6.73 14.87 1.78
N GLY A 123 -6.71 13.57 2.13
CA GLY A 123 -7.93 12.80 2.36
C GLY A 123 -8.77 13.34 3.53
N LEU A 124 -8.14 13.92 4.56
CA LEU A 124 -8.84 14.49 5.72
C LEU A 124 -9.75 15.66 5.35
N SER A 125 -9.36 16.46 4.35
CA SER A 125 -10.17 17.57 3.84
C SER A 125 -11.46 17.08 3.15
N VAL A 126 -11.39 15.91 2.52
CA VAL A 126 -12.53 15.28 1.82
C VAL A 126 -13.46 14.56 2.80
N VAL A 127 -12.92 13.94 3.86
CA VAL A 127 -13.72 13.23 4.88
C VAL A 127 -14.79 14.13 5.50
N LYS A 128 -14.50 15.42 5.71
CA LYS A 128 -15.50 16.37 6.25
C LYS A 128 -16.74 16.52 5.36
N HIS A 129 -16.55 16.49 4.04
CA HIS A 129 -17.64 16.55 3.07
C HIS A 129 -18.45 15.25 3.12
N TYR A 130 -17.76 14.11 3.09
CA TYR A 130 -18.39 12.79 3.19
C TYR A 130 -19.19 12.60 4.47
N LEU A 131 -18.70 13.08 5.62
CA LEU A 131 -19.41 13.01 6.90
C LEU A 131 -20.68 13.86 6.90
N LYS A 132 -20.66 15.01 6.23
CA LYS A 132 -21.83 15.87 6.07
C LYS A 132 -22.89 15.19 5.19
N ASP A 133 -22.46 14.62 4.06
CA ASP A 133 -23.36 13.94 3.13
C ASP A 133 -23.95 12.68 3.75
N TRP A 134 -23.13 11.88 4.44
CA TRP A 134 -23.58 10.71 5.18
C TRP A 134 -24.60 11.07 6.26
N ARG A 135 -24.36 12.15 7.03
CA ARG A 135 -25.30 12.62 8.05
C ARG A 135 -26.64 13.01 7.44
N ASN A 136 -26.64 13.68 6.29
CA ASN A 136 -27.86 14.09 5.59
C ASN A 136 -28.65 12.89 5.04
N LEU A 137 -27.97 11.84 4.58
CA LEU A 137 -28.60 10.59 4.14
C LEU A 137 -29.17 9.78 5.31
N SER A 138 -28.49 9.81 6.46
CA SER A 138 -28.92 9.09 7.68
C SER A 138 -30.05 9.78 8.44
N ASN A 139 -30.26 11.09 8.23
CA ASN A 139 -31.30 11.87 8.89
C ASN A 139 -31.96 12.79 7.84
N PRO A 140 -32.82 12.22 6.97
CA PRO A 140 -33.47 13.00 5.94
C PRO A 140 -34.29 14.12 6.59
N PRO A 141 -34.29 15.35 6.04
CA PRO A 141 -35.11 16.42 6.59
C PRO A 141 -36.56 15.95 6.63
N HIS A 142 -37.12 15.88 7.83
CA HIS A 142 -38.53 15.58 8.04
C HIS A 142 -39.34 16.66 7.31
N LEU A 143 -39.97 16.27 6.21
CA LEU A 143 -41.10 16.99 5.63
C LEU A 143 -42.29 16.88 6.59
#